data_AF-A0A7V9Z7I1-F1
#
_entry.id   AF-A0A7V9Z7I1-F1
#
_cell.length_a   1.000
_cell.length_b   1.000
_cell.length_c   1.000
_cell.angle_alpha   90.00
_cell.angle_beta   90.00
_cell.angle_gamma   90.00
#
_symmetry.space_group_name_H-M   'P 1'
#
loop_
_entity.id
_entity.type
_entity.pdbx_description
1 polymer ?
#
loop_
_entity_poly.entity_id
_entity_poly.type
_entity_poly.pdbx_seq_one_letter_code
_entity_poly.pdbx_strand_id
1 'polypeptide(L)'
;MDTLFFALLGVGIISSFVGTLAGGGGLITLPAMMLVGVPIQIGIAANKFSSGIAALTSVSYLLKNKYLDGKTICMNVCIALLGGICGALITTSIDEKTMNVIALILLVVALIVTLRSKQWVSSVEGKNKKTSIVSRIVPFFIAAYDGGFGPGSSTFGIIHYMSQENTYMKAVQLTRVLILGSCLGAFGVFYQTGFVQWHYAFAMAIGSAIGSQFGLLTLPHIPVRYAKSLLITIIFC
;
A
#
# COMPACT_ATOMS: atom_id res chain seq x y z
N MET A 1 -23.17 15.94 4.38
CA MET A 1 -22.24 15.05 5.12
C MET A 1 -22.35 13.62 4.60
N ASP A 2 -23.57 13.11 4.35
CA ASP A 2 -23.79 11.70 4.00
C ASP A 2 -23.29 11.31 2.60
N THR A 3 -23.50 12.15 1.59
CA THR A 3 -23.06 11.88 0.20
C THR A 3 -21.55 11.69 0.08
N LEU A 4 -20.77 12.52 0.78
CA LEU A 4 -19.32 12.45 0.83
C LEU A 4 -18.83 11.15 1.49
N PHE A 5 -19.49 10.76 2.59
CA PHE A 5 -19.19 9.52 3.30
C PHE A 5 -19.42 8.30 2.41
N PHE A 6 -20.58 8.22 1.74
CA PHE A 6 -20.89 7.12 0.82
C PHE A 6 -19.95 7.09 -0.39
N ALA A 7 -19.56 8.25 -0.93
CA ALA A 7 -18.60 8.35 -2.02
C ALA A 7 -17.22 7.80 -1.60
N LEU A 8 -16.70 8.22 -0.45
CA LEU A 8 -15.42 7.75 0.07
C LEU A 8 -15.43 6.28 0.48
N LEU A 9 -16.57 5.79 0.96
CA LEU A 9 -16.79 4.36 1.21
C LEU A 9 -16.69 3.58 -0.11
N GLY A 10 -17.37 4.04 -1.17
CA GLY A 10 -17.28 3.46 -2.52
C GLY A 10 -15.86 3.47 -3.08
N VAL A 11 -15.16 4.60 -2.98
CA VAL A 11 -13.74 4.73 -3.35
C VAL A 11 -12.88 3.75 -2.54
N GLY A 12 -13.11 3.62 -1.23
CA GLY A 12 -12.43 2.65 -0.37
C GLY A 12 -12.63 1.20 -0.82
N ILE A 13 -13.87 0.82 -1.16
CA ILE A 13 -14.19 -0.51 -1.69
C ILE A 13 -13.44 -0.77 -2.99
N ILE A 14 -13.61 0.12 -3.99
CA ILE A 14 -13.03 -0.07 -5.33
C ILE A 14 -11.50 -0.08 -5.24
N SER A 15 -10.92 0.89 -4.53
CA SER A 15 -9.48 1.05 -4.41
C SER A 15 -8.82 -0.14 -3.70
N SER A 16 -9.40 -0.67 -2.63
CA SER A 16 -8.84 -1.83 -1.94
C SER A 16 -9.13 -3.16 -2.62
N PHE A 17 -10.25 -3.28 -3.34
CA PHE A 17 -10.52 -4.42 -4.21
C PHE A 17 -9.45 -4.51 -5.30
N VAL A 18 -9.28 -3.43 -6.06
CA VAL A 18 -8.26 -3.34 -7.12
C VAL A 18 -6.85 -3.40 -6.53
N GLY A 19 -6.61 -2.75 -5.38
CA GLY A 19 -5.34 -2.76 -4.68
C GLY A 19 -4.93 -4.14 -4.21
N THR A 20 -5.88 -4.95 -3.76
CA THR A 20 -5.65 -6.34 -3.38
C THR A 20 -5.28 -7.22 -4.57
N LEU A 21 -5.85 -6.95 -5.74
CA LEU A 21 -5.63 -7.75 -6.95
C LEU A 21 -4.36 -7.32 -7.73
N ALA A 22 -4.10 -6.01 -7.83
CA ALA A 22 -3.08 -5.43 -8.71
C ALA A 22 -1.97 -4.65 -7.98
N GLY A 23 -2.09 -4.42 -6.66
CA GLY A 23 -1.03 -3.80 -5.85
C GLY A 23 -0.90 -2.28 -6.01
N GLY A 24 -2.01 -1.57 -6.24
CA GLY A 24 -2.02 -0.12 -6.53
C GLY A 24 -3.21 0.66 -5.97
N GLY A 25 -3.87 0.21 -4.90
CA GLY A 25 -5.07 0.87 -4.38
C GLY A 25 -4.85 2.35 -4.01
N GLY A 26 -3.64 2.69 -3.53
CA GLY A 26 -3.21 4.07 -3.29
C GLY A 26 -3.29 4.99 -4.52
N LEU A 27 -3.11 4.43 -5.72
CA LEU A 27 -3.21 5.17 -6.99
C LEU A 27 -4.64 5.63 -7.28
N ILE A 28 -5.63 5.01 -6.63
CA ILE A 28 -7.06 5.37 -6.78
C ILE A 28 -7.48 6.26 -5.60
N THR A 29 -7.09 5.92 -4.37
CA THR A 29 -7.52 6.68 -3.18
C THR A 29 -7.02 8.11 -3.17
N LEU A 30 -5.74 8.37 -3.44
CA LEU A 30 -5.19 9.72 -3.34
C LEU A 30 -5.79 10.69 -4.37
N PRO A 31 -5.85 10.37 -5.68
CA PRO A 31 -6.50 11.26 -6.65
C PRO A 31 -7.97 11.50 -6.34
N ALA A 32 -8.71 10.46 -5.94
CA ALA A 32 -10.13 10.61 -5.57
C ALA A 32 -10.32 11.57 -4.40
N MET A 33 -9.46 11.52 -3.38
CA MET A 33 -9.52 12.46 -2.25
C MET A 33 -9.14 13.88 -2.65
N MET A 34 -8.13 14.05 -3.51
CA MET A 34 -7.75 15.35 -4.05
C MET A 34 -8.87 15.98 -4.89
N LEU A 35 -9.59 15.19 -5.70
CA LEU A 35 -10.72 15.66 -6.50
C LEU A 35 -11.90 16.15 -5.64
N VAL A 36 -12.06 15.55 -4.46
CA VAL A 36 -13.07 15.94 -3.48
C VAL A 36 -12.63 17.16 -2.66
N GLY A 37 -11.43 17.70 -2.92
CA GLY A 37 -10.88 18.89 -2.27
C GLY A 37 -10.23 18.60 -0.91
N VAL A 38 -9.91 17.34 -0.61
CA VAL A 38 -9.22 16.97 0.62
C VAL A 38 -7.71 17.20 0.44
N PRO A 39 -7.05 17.90 1.38
CA PRO A 39 -5.60 18.08 1.39
C PRO A 39 -4.85 16.74 1.31
N ILE A 40 -3.74 16.73 0.59
CA ILE A 40 -3.00 15.49 0.30
C ILE A 40 -2.51 14.79 1.57
N GLN A 41 -2.05 15.52 2.59
CA GLN A 41 -1.60 14.91 3.85
C GLN A 41 -2.75 14.21 4.59
N ILE A 42 -3.96 14.79 4.57
CA ILE A 42 -5.15 14.15 5.15
C ILE A 42 -5.52 12.90 4.35
N GLY A 43 -5.45 12.98 3.02
CA GLY A 43 -5.70 11.83 2.16
C GLY A 43 -4.71 10.68 2.36
N ILE A 44 -3.42 11.01 2.51
CA ILE A 44 -2.36 10.05 2.85
C ILE A 44 -2.64 9.43 4.22
N ALA A 45 -2.94 10.24 5.24
CA ALA A 45 -3.26 9.75 6.58
C ALA A 45 -4.45 8.77 6.59
N ALA A 46 -5.54 9.11 5.91
CA ALA A 46 -6.71 8.24 5.78
C ALA A 46 -6.37 6.94 5.03
N ASN A 47 -5.58 7.03 3.95
CA ASN A 47 -5.10 5.88 3.19
C ASN A 47 -4.20 4.96 4.04
N LYS A 48 -3.30 5.51 4.87
CA LYS A 48 -2.43 4.74 5.78
C LYS A 48 -3.24 4.03 6.86
N PHE A 49 -4.22 4.70 7.46
CA PHE A 49 -5.10 4.08 8.45
C PHE A 49 -5.88 2.90 7.85
N SER A 50 -6.53 3.15 6.72
CA SER A 50 -7.34 2.16 6.00
C SER A 50 -6.50 0.97 5.51
N SER A 51 -5.33 1.24 4.91
CA SER A 51 -4.39 0.19 4.46
C SER A 51 -3.79 -0.59 5.63
N GLY A 52 -3.52 0.08 6.75
CA GLY A 52 -3.03 -0.55 7.98
C GLY A 52 -4.02 -1.56 8.54
N ILE A 53 -5.32 -1.23 8.57
CA ILE A 53 -6.38 -2.16 8.99
C ILE A 53 -6.45 -3.37 8.07
N ALA A 54 -6.47 -3.15 6.74
CA ALA A 54 -6.51 -4.24 5.77
C ALA A 54 -5.27 -5.16 5.85
N ALA A 55 -4.09 -4.57 6.06
CA ALA A 55 -2.85 -5.30 6.27
C ALA A 55 -2.87 -6.08 7.59
N LEU A 56 -3.42 -5.51 8.66
CA LEU A 56 -3.54 -6.16 9.97
C LEU A 56 -4.40 -7.43 9.88
N THR A 57 -5.55 -7.35 9.21
CA THR A 57 -6.41 -8.53 8.99
C THR A 57 -5.67 -9.59 8.16
N SER A 58 -4.94 -9.18 7.13
CA SER A 58 -4.17 -10.09 6.28
C SER A 58 -3.05 -10.79 7.07
N VAL A 59 -2.26 -10.05 7.84
CA VAL A 59 -1.15 -10.59 8.64
C VAL A 59 -1.66 -11.50 9.76
N SER A 60 -2.79 -11.15 10.38
CA SER A 60 -3.45 -11.98 11.39
C SER A 60 -3.85 -13.36 10.83
N TYR A 61 -4.38 -13.39 9.60
CA TYR A 61 -4.67 -14.63 8.89
C TYR A 61 -3.39 -15.45 8.60
N LEU A 62 -2.30 -14.79 8.19
CA LEU A 62 -1.00 -15.45 7.93
C LEU A 62 -0.40 -16.09 9.19
N LEU A 63 -0.49 -15.39 10.33
CA LEU A 63 -0.07 -15.89 11.64
C LEU A 63 -0.89 -17.12 12.07
N LYS A 64 -2.22 -17.06 11.93
CA LYS A 64 -3.12 -18.15 12.32
C LYS A 64 -2.85 -19.43 11.51
N ASN A 65 -2.55 -19.29 10.23
CA ASN A 65 -2.32 -20.42 9.34
C ASN A 65 -0.84 -20.85 9.23
N LYS A 66 0.07 -20.22 9.99
CA LYS A 66 1.52 -20.51 10.02
C LYS A 66 2.20 -20.49 8.63
N TYR A 67 1.73 -19.64 7.71
CA TYR A 67 2.35 -19.50 6.38
C TYR A 67 3.73 -18.83 6.44
N LEU A 68 3.99 -18.05 7.49
CA LEU A 68 5.26 -17.36 7.73
C LEU A 68 5.67 -17.54 9.20
N ASP A 69 6.98 -17.60 9.43
CA ASP A 69 7.53 -17.68 10.78
C ASP A 69 7.36 -16.35 11.52
N GLY A 70 6.88 -16.40 12.77
CA GLY A 70 6.55 -15.21 13.57
C GLY A 70 7.76 -14.30 13.81
N LYS A 71 8.97 -14.87 13.87
CA LYS A 71 10.21 -14.11 13.98
C LYS A 71 10.48 -13.26 12.73
N THR A 72 10.22 -13.81 11.54
CA THR A 72 10.37 -13.09 10.26
C THR A 72 9.35 -11.96 10.17
N ILE A 73 8.11 -12.21 10.61
CA ILE A 73 7.06 -11.20 10.65
C ILE A 73 7.47 -10.04 11.57
N CYS A 74 7.84 -10.34 12.82
CA CYS A 74 8.21 -9.33 13.80
C CYS A 74 9.39 -8.47 13.32
N MET A 75 10.45 -9.10 12.79
CA MET A 75 11.61 -8.37 12.26
C MET A 75 11.23 -7.42 11.12
N ASN A 76 10.44 -7.89 10.15
CA ASN A 76 9.99 -7.05 9.03
C ASN A 76 9.07 -5.92 9.48
N VAL A 77 8.17 -6.17 10.44
CA VAL A 77 7.30 -5.14 11.01
C VAL A 77 8.12 -4.07 11.71
N CYS A 78 9.11 -4.43 12.52
CA CYS A 78 9.95 -3.45 13.21
C CYS A 78 10.73 -2.55 12.23
N ILE A 79 11.35 -3.15 11.21
CA ILE A 79 12.07 -2.39 10.17
C ILE A 79 11.11 -1.47 9.42
N ALA A 80 9.94 -1.99 9.04
CA ALA A 80 8.96 -1.22 8.29
C ALA A 80 8.31 -0.13 9.14
N LEU A 81 8.15 -0.34 10.45
CA LEU A 81 7.63 0.65 11.38
C LEU A 81 8.57 1.85 11.46
N LEU A 82 9.88 1.62 11.62
CA LEU A 82 10.87 2.70 11.61
C LEU A 82 10.91 3.43 10.27
N GLY A 83 10.85 2.69 9.17
CA GLY A 83 10.75 3.26 7.83
C GLY A 83 9.51 4.14 7.70
N GLY A 84 8.34 3.62 8.09
CA GLY A 84 7.06 4.31 8.02
C GLY A 84 7.02 5.59 8.85
N ILE A 85 7.60 5.58 10.06
CA ILE A 85 7.78 6.79 10.87
C ILE A 85 8.63 7.81 10.12
N CYS A 86 9.80 7.42 9.61
CA CYS A 86 10.68 8.34 8.87
C CYS A 86 9.98 8.93 7.65
N GLY A 87 9.29 8.09 6.87
CA GLY A 87 8.52 8.53 5.71
C GLY A 87 7.43 9.53 6.05
N ALA A 88 6.65 9.24 7.10
CA ALA A 88 5.59 10.12 7.55
C ALA A 88 6.14 11.46 8.07
N LEU A 89 7.23 11.44 8.85
CA LEU A 89 7.88 12.67 9.34
C LEU A 89 8.35 13.57 8.20
N ILE A 90 8.92 13.00 7.15
CA ILE A 90 9.31 13.73 5.94
C ILE A 90 8.08 14.38 5.31
N THR A 91 7.02 13.59 5.08
CA THR A 91 5.77 14.09 4.48
C THR A 91 5.12 15.20 5.31
N THR A 92 5.07 15.06 6.63
CA THR A 92 4.44 16.07 7.50
C THR A 92 5.27 17.34 7.64
N SER A 93 6.55 17.31 7.29
CA SER A 93 7.43 18.49 7.32
C SER A 93 7.38 19.31 6.03
N ILE A 94 6.71 18.81 4.99
CA ILE A 94 6.61 19.45 3.68
C ILE A 94 5.29 20.23 3.60
N ASP A 95 5.35 21.46 3.11
CA ASP A 95 4.16 22.29 2.85
C ASP A 95 3.21 21.63 1.84
N GLU A 96 1.90 21.83 2.03
CA GLU A 96 0.86 21.22 1.20
C GLU A 96 1.03 21.46 -0.31
N LYS A 97 1.45 22.66 -0.72
CA LYS A 97 1.63 22.96 -2.15
C LYS A 97 2.76 22.12 -2.75
N THR A 98 3.87 22.02 -2.03
CA THR A 98 5.02 21.23 -2.45
C THR A 98 4.68 19.74 -2.42
N MET A 99 3.96 19.28 -1.39
CA MET A 99 3.55 17.90 -1.28
C MET A 99 2.59 17.49 -2.39
N ASN A 100 1.69 18.38 -2.84
CA ASN A 100 0.81 18.13 -3.99
C ASN A 100 1.60 17.88 -5.28
N VAL A 101 2.65 18.66 -5.55
CA VAL A 101 3.51 18.49 -6.73
C VAL A 101 4.29 17.18 -6.64
N ILE A 102 4.90 16.90 -5.48
CA ILE A 102 5.64 15.66 -5.23
C ILE A 102 4.70 14.46 -5.38
N ALA A 103 3.50 14.53 -4.80
CA ALA A 103 2.49 13.49 -4.89
C ALA A 103 2.11 13.19 -6.34
N LEU A 104 1.92 14.20 -7.18
CA LEU A 104 1.60 14.03 -8.59
C LEU A 104 2.73 13.30 -9.33
N ILE A 105 3.99 13.72 -9.12
CA ILE A 105 5.16 13.05 -9.72
C ILE A 105 5.24 11.59 -9.26
N LEU A 106 5.09 11.34 -7.96
CA LEU A 106 5.13 9.98 -7.40
C LEU A 106 3.96 9.12 -7.89
N LEU A 107 2.77 9.68 -8.08
CA LEU A 107 1.62 9.00 -8.68
C LEU A 107 1.92 8.53 -10.11
N VAL A 108 2.51 9.40 -10.94
CA VAL A 108 2.90 9.05 -12.31
C VAL A 108 3.96 7.96 -12.32
N VAL A 109 5.00 8.09 -11.47
CA VAL A 109 6.06 7.08 -11.35
C VAL A 109 5.47 5.74 -10.87
N ALA A 110 4.66 5.76 -9.82
CA ALA A 110 4.02 4.57 -9.26
C ALA A 110 3.09 3.90 -10.29
N LEU A 111 2.35 4.68 -11.08
CA LEU A 111 1.55 4.17 -12.19
C LEU A 111 2.44 3.45 -13.21
N ILE A 112 3.49 4.10 -13.72
CA ILE A 112 4.41 3.51 -14.71
C ILE A 112 5.02 2.20 -14.18
N VAL A 113 5.48 2.19 -12.93
CA VAL A 113 6.04 0.99 -12.29
C VAL A 113 4.98 -0.11 -12.19
N THR A 114 3.78 0.20 -11.71
CA THR A 114 2.69 -0.79 -11.58
C THR A 114 2.30 -1.38 -12.94
N LEU A 115 2.33 -0.58 -14.01
CA LEU A 115 2.11 -1.07 -15.37
C LEU A 115 3.23 -2.01 -15.83
N ARG A 116 4.49 -1.61 -15.65
CA ARG A 116 5.67 -2.36 -16.09
C ARG A 116 5.99 -3.58 -15.21
N SER A 117 5.45 -3.67 -13.99
CA SER A 117 5.84 -4.71 -13.03
C SER A 117 5.55 -6.13 -13.51
N LYS A 118 4.61 -6.34 -14.45
CA LYS A 118 4.35 -7.69 -14.98
C LYS A 118 5.57 -8.24 -15.75
N GLN A 119 6.23 -7.35 -16.50
CA GLN A 119 7.39 -7.68 -17.33
C GLN A 119 8.65 -7.85 -16.47
N TRP A 120 8.72 -7.13 -15.34
CA TRP A 120 9.79 -7.30 -14.36
C TRP A 120 9.63 -8.55 -13.50
N VAL A 121 8.43 -8.86 -13.04
CA VAL A 121 8.15 -10.08 -12.27
C VAL A 121 8.53 -11.33 -13.07
N SER A 122 8.17 -11.39 -14.36
CA SER A 122 8.57 -12.49 -15.26
C SER A 122 10.07 -12.49 -15.61
N SER A 123 10.77 -11.36 -15.49
CA SER A 123 12.21 -11.25 -15.77
C SER A 123 13.09 -11.57 -14.56
N VAL A 124 12.51 -11.58 -13.36
CA VAL A 124 13.21 -11.80 -12.09
C VAL A 124 13.04 -13.26 -11.62
N GLU A 125 12.04 -13.99 -12.13
CA GLU A 125 11.97 -15.45 -12.00
C GLU A 125 13.29 -16.09 -12.49
N GLY A 126 14.01 -16.76 -11.58
CA GLY A 126 15.21 -17.54 -11.91
C GLY A 126 16.55 -16.80 -11.84
N LYS A 127 16.63 -15.52 -11.42
CA LYS A 127 17.92 -14.85 -11.23
C LYS A 127 18.44 -15.00 -9.80
N ASN A 128 19.36 -15.96 -9.64
CA ASN A 128 20.09 -16.28 -8.43
C ASN A 128 21.01 -15.13 -8.01
N LYS A 129 20.62 -14.34 -7.01
CA LYS A 129 21.50 -13.34 -6.36
C LYS A 129 21.54 -13.59 -4.87
N LYS A 130 22.73 -13.96 -4.38
CA LYS A 130 23.08 -14.11 -2.96
C LYS A 130 22.52 -12.95 -2.12
N THR A 131 21.89 -13.32 -1.01
CA THR A 131 21.35 -12.45 0.05
C THR A 131 22.44 -11.57 0.65
N SER A 132 22.69 -10.42 0.02
CA SER A 132 23.59 -9.37 0.50
C SER A 132 22.95 -8.55 1.63
N ILE A 133 23.77 -7.85 2.42
CA ILE A 133 23.33 -6.86 3.43
C ILE A 133 22.35 -5.83 2.86
N VAL A 134 22.44 -5.57 1.55
CA VAL A 134 21.52 -4.72 0.78
C VAL A 134 20.07 -5.20 0.88
N SER A 135 19.81 -6.51 0.97
CA SER A 135 18.46 -7.06 1.06
C SER A 135 17.75 -6.74 2.38
N ARG A 136 18.49 -6.39 3.43
CA ARG A 136 17.92 -6.00 4.73
C ARG A 136 17.55 -4.52 4.82
N ILE A 137 18.18 -3.68 3.99
CA ILE A 137 18.00 -2.23 4.03
C ILE A 137 16.89 -1.77 3.08
N VAL A 138 16.73 -2.42 1.93
CA VAL A 138 15.68 -2.06 0.95
C VAL A 138 14.25 -2.06 1.54
N PRO A 139 13.85 -3.02 2.40
CA PRO A 139 12.55 -2.99 3.08
C PRO A 139 12.29 -1.69 3.85
N PHE A 140 13.32 -1.11 4.48
CA PHE A 140 13.21 0.16 5.19
C PHE A 140 12.86 1.32 4.25
N PHE A 141 13.54 1.42 3.10
CA PHE A 141 13.26 2.48 2.12
C PHE A 141 11.89 2.32 1.46
N ILE A 142 11.48 1.08 1.16
CA ILE A 142 10.13 0.80 0.65
C ILE A 142 9.09 1.20 1.71
N ALA A 143 9.34 0.88 2.97
CA ALA A 143 8.47 1.25 4.08
C ALA A 143 8.43 2.76 4.35
N ALA A 144 9.54 3.48 4.16
CA ALA A 144 9.58 4.93 4.23
C ALA A 144 8.79 5.58 3.09
N TYR A 145 8.97 5.10 1.86
CA TYR A 145 8.14 5.51 0.74
C TYR A 145 6.66 5.21 0.97
N ASP A 146 6.35 4.01 1.47
CA ASP A 146 4.97 3.63 1.78
C ASP A 146 4.37 4.51 2.87
N GLY A 147 5.09 4.72 3.97
CA GLY A 147 4.62 5.49 5.11
C GLY A 147 4.41 6.97 4.77
N GLY A 148 5.28 7.54 3.95
CA GLY A 148 5.18 8.94 3.53
C GLY A 148 4.13 9.19 2.44
N PHE A 149 3.99 8.28 1.46
CA PHE A 149 3.12 8.49 0.30
C PHE A 149 2.15 7.32 0.10
N GLY A 150 2.68 6.12 -0.17
CA GLY A 150 1.88 4.88 -0.26
C GLY A 150 1.62 4.29 -1.65
N PRO A 151 1.18 5.04 -2.68
CA PRO A 151 0.86 4.46 -3.99
C PRO A 151 2.00 3.65 -4.62
N GLY A 152 1.70 2.43 -5.08
CA GLY A 152 2.68 1.54 -5.72
C GLY A 152 3.62 0.80 -4.75
N SER A 153 3.54 1.04 -3.44
CA SER A 153 4.39 0.36 -2.44
C SER A 153 4.27 -1.16 -2.46
N SER A 154 3.06 -1.69 -2.64
CA SER A 154 2.83 -3.13 -2.80
C SER A 154 3.57 -3.70 -4.00
N THR A 155 3.65 -2.95 -5.10
CA THR A 155 4.40 -3.37 -6.29
C THR A 155 5.90 -3.43 -6.00
N PHE A 156 6.45 -2.41 -5.33
CA PHE A 156 7.86 -2.38 -4.94
C PHE A 156 8.23 -3.52 -3.99
N GLY A 157 7.37 -3.79 -3.00
CA GLY A 157 7.56 -4.91 -2.07
C GLY A 157 7.56 -6.26 -2.77
N ILE A 158 6.61 -6.51 -3.67
CA ILE A 158 6.52 -7.78 -4.42
C ILE A 158 7.77 -8.00 -5.27
N ILE A 159 8.20 -6.99 -6.03
CA ILE A 159 9.42 -7.07 -6.86
C ILE A 159 10.64 -7.38 -5.98
N HIS A 160 10.77 -6.70 -4.84
CA HIS A 160 11.87 -6.91 -3.92
C HIS A 160 11.89 -8.34 -3.37
N TYR A 161 10.77 -8.84 -2.83
CA TYR A 161 10.75 -10.19 -2.24
C TYR A 161 10.84 -11.30 -3.30
N MET A 162 10.36 -11.06 -4.52
CA MET A 162 10.59 -11.97 -5.65
C MET A 162 12.05 -12.04 -6.08
N SER A 163 12.79 -10.93 -5.98
CA SER A 163 14.24 -10.93 -6.25
C SER A 163 15.05 -11.74 -5.23
N GLN A 164 14.44 -12.17 -4.13
CA GLN A 164 15.03 -13.03 -3.10
C GLN A 164 14.58 -14.50 -3.20
N GLU A 165 14.24 -14.98 -4.40
CA GLU A 165 13.81 -16.37 -4.66
C GLU A 165 12.53 -16.82 -3.93
N ASN A 166 11.71 -15.89 -3.45
CA ASN A 166 10.41 -16.25 -2.90
C ASN A 166 9.40 -16.48 -4.04
N THR A 167 8.51 -17.46 -3.86
CA THR A 167 7.33 -17.62 -4.73
C THR A 167 6.52 -16.33 -4.75
N TYR A 168 5.83 -16.04 -5.86
CA TYR A 168 4.97 -14.85 -5.97
C TYR A 168 4.01 -14.71 -4.78
N MET A 169 3.39 -15.83 -4.36
CA MET A 169 2.50 -15.87 -3.21
C MET A 169 3.20 -15.45 -1.91
N LYS A 170 4.41 -15.98 -1.64
CA LYS A 170 5.20 -15.61 -0.46
C LYS A 170 5.68 -14.15 -0.52
N ALA A 171 6.04 -13.64 -1.70
CA ALA A 171 6.40 -12.23 -1.91
C ALA A 171 5.24 -11.28 -1.61
N VAL A 172 4.01 -11.62 -2.04
CA VAL A 172 2.79 -10.87 -1.72
C VAL A 172 2.55 -10.88 -0.20
N GLN A 173 2.70 -12.02 0.45
CA GLN A 173 2.51 -12.14 1.91
C GLN A 173 3.53 -11.30 2.70
N LEU A 174 4.82 -11.41 2.37
CA LEU A 174 5.87 -10.59 3.00
C LEU A 174 5.67 -9.09 2.77
N THR A 175 5.14 -8.72 1.61
CA THR A 175 4.79 -7.33 1.31
C THR A 175 3.66 -6.81 2.20
N ARG A 176 2.64 -7.64 2.49
CA ARG A 176 1.56 -7.25 3.42
C ARG A 176 2.07 -7.05 4.84
N VAL A 177 3.03 -7.87 5.28
CA VAL A 177 3.72 -7.68 6.56
C VAL A 177 4.48 -6.36 6.59
N LEU A 178 5.17 -6.02 5.49
CA LEU A 178 5.88 -4.75 5.35
C LEU A 178 4.90 -3.56 5.45
N ILE A 179 3.79 -3.62 4.72
CA ILE A 179 2.75 -2.58 4.71
C ILE A 179 2.13 -2.40 6.10
N LEU A 180 1.93 -3.49 6.85
CA LEU A 180 1.44 -3.39 8.22
C LEU A 180 2.38 -2.54 9.08
N GLY A 181 3.68 -2.84 9.06
CA GLY A 181 4.66 -2.08 9.84
C GLY A 181 4.74 -0.62 9.41
N SER A 182 4.86 -0.35 8.11
CA SER A 182 4.93 1.03 7.60
C SER A 182 3.68 1.84 7.90
N CYS A 183 2.49 1.27 7.75
CA CYS A 183 1.24 1.95 8.06
C CYS A 183 1.08 2.19 9.58
N LEU A 184 1.48 1.24 10.44
CA LEU A 184 1.47 1.45 11.89
C LEU A 184 2.39 2.60 12.31
N GLY A 185 3.61 2.63 11.78
CA GLY A 185 4.57 3.70 12.04
C GLY A 185 4.08 5.06 11.54
N ALA A 186 3.62 5.10 10.29
CA ALA A 186 3.11 6.32 9.67
C ALA A 186 1.85 6.86 10.36
N PHE A 187 0.91 5.97 10.71
CA PHE A 187 -0.31 6.35 11.42
C PHE A 187 0.00 7.02 12.76
N GLY A 188 0.99 6.52 13.52
CA GLY A 188 1.42 7.15 14.77
C GLY A 188 1.84 8.61 14.57
N VAL A 189 2.60 8.91 13.52
CA VAL A 189 3.04 10.27 13.18
C VAL A 189 1.87 11.13 12.69
N PHE A 190 1.04 10.61 11.77
CA PHE A 190 -0.11 11.37 11.26
C PHE A 190 -1.16 11.65 12.35
N TYR A 191 -1.29 10.75 13.33
CA TYR A 191 -2.14 10.96 14.49
C TYR A 191 -1.61 12.08 15.39
N GLN A 192 -0.31 12.11 15.67
CA GLN A 192 0.32 13.16 16.49
C GLN A 192 0.28 14.54 15.83
N THR A 193 0.41 14.59 14.49
CA THR A 193 0.40 15.83 13.71
C THR A 193 -1.01 16.36 13.43
N GLY A 194 -2.07 15.59 13.74
CA GLY A 194 -3.45 16.02 13.59
C GLY A 194 -4.01 15.94 12.15
N PHE A 195 -3.28 15.34 11.21
CA PHE A 195 -3.77 15.14 9.84
C PHE A 195 -4.84 14.04 9.72
N VAL A 196 -5.02 13.21 10.76
CA VAL A 196 -6.03 12.15 10.76
C VAL A 196 -7.43 12.74 10.96
N GLN A 197 -8.17 12.86 9.87
CA GLN A 197 -9.60 13.14 9.93
C GLN A 197 -10.41 11.86 10.04
N TRP A 198 -10.99 11.63 11.23
CA TRP A 198 -11.72 10.41 11.55
C TRP A 198 -12.89 10.11 10.61
N HIS A 199 -13.60 11.15 10.14
CA HIS A 199 -14.70 10.99 9.19
C HIS A 199 -14.25 10.27 7.91
N TYR A 200 -13.13 10.68 7.32
CA TYR A 200 -12.57 10.06 6.12
C TYR A 200 -11.90 8.72 6.43
N ALA A 201 -11.14 8.66 7.52
CA ALA A 201 -10.42 7.47 7.94
C ALA A 201 -11.38 6.28 8.17
N PHE A 202 -12.51 6.49 8.86
CA PHE A 202 -13.50 5.44 9.08
C PHE A 202 -14.25 5.04 7.81
N ALA A 203 -14.71 6.00 7.00
CA ALA A 203 -15.39 5.70 5.73
C ALA A 203 -14.52 4.83 4.83
N MET A 204 -13.25 5.21 4.67
CA MET A 204 -12.28 4.47 3.87
C MET A 204 -11.86 3.17 4.52
N ALA A 205 -11.73 3.08 5.85
CA ALA A 205 -11.40 1.84 6.53
C ALA A 205 -12.47 0.77 6.34
N ILE A 206 -13.75 1.13 6.50
CA ILE A 206 -14.89 0.24 6.29
C ILE A 206 -14.92 -0.22 4.83
N GLY A 207 -14.86 0.74 3.90
CA GLY A 207 -14.87 0.41 2.47
C GLY A 207 -13.70 -0.48 2.08
N SER A 208 -12.49 -0.16 2.55
CA SER A 208 -11.30 -0.95 2.25
C SER A 208 -11.29 -2.34 2.87
N ALA A 209 -11.80 -2.48 4.10
CA ALA A 209 -11.96 -3.79 4.72
C ALA A 209 -12.85 -4.67 3.84
N ILE A 210 -14.02 -4.19 3.44
CA ILE A 210 -14.96 -4.89 2.55
C ILE A 210 -14.29 -5.20 1.21
N GLY A 211 -13.72 -4.20 0.54
CA GLY A 211 -13.08 -4.35 -0.77
C GLY A 211 -11.91 -5.33 -0.75
N SER A 212 -11.08 -5.31 0.30
CA SER A 212 -9.95 -6.23 0.44
C SER A 212 -10.39 -7.68 0.63
N GLN A 213 -11.46 -7.94 1.38
CA GLN A 213 -12.00 -9.30 1.56
C GLN A 213 -12.55 -9.86 0.24
N PHE A 214 -13.34 -9.06 -0.48
CA PHE A 214 -13.81 -9.44 -1.82
C PHE A 214 -12.64 -9.66 -2.79
N GLY A 215 -11.61 -8.81 -2.73
CA GLY A 215 -10.41 -8.96 -3.54
C GLY A 215 -9.67 -10.27 -3.26
N LEU A 216 -9.55 -10.67 -1.99
CA LEU A 216 -8.90 -11.93 -1.60
C LEU A 216 -9.70 -13.16 -2.03
N LEU A 217 -11.02 -13.12 -1.93
CA LEU A 217 -11.92 -14.21 -2.37
C LEU A 217 -11.88 -14.41 -3.90
N THR A 218 -11.75 -13.32 -4.65
CA THR A 218 -11.74 -13.33 -6.12
C THR A 218 -10.34 -13.55 -6.71
N LEU A 219 -9.27 -13.32 -5.94
CA LEU A 219 -7.87 -13.49 -6.35
C LEU A 219 -7.56 -14.86 -7.01
N PRO A 220 -8.08 -16.01 -6.54
CA PRO A 220 -7.82 -17.31 -7.17
C PRO A 220 -8.50 -17.47 -8.54
N HIS A 221 -9.56 -16.70 -8.80
CA HIS A 221 -10.43 -16.85 -9.97
C HIS A 221 -10.13 -15.81 -11.06
N ILE A 222 -9.48 -14.70 -10.71
CA ILE A 222 -9.19 -13.59 -11.63
C ILE A 222 -7.70 -13.60 -12.01
N PRO A 223 -7.36 -13.76 -13.30
CA PRO A 223 -5.97 -13.59 -13.75
C PRO A 223 -5.49 -12.17 -13.45
N VAL A 224 -4.27 -12.05 -12.91
CA VAL A 224 -3.61 -10.76 -12.58
C VAL A 224 -3.62 -9.75 -13.76
N ARG A 225 -3.72 -10.23 -15.01
CA ARG A 225 -3.87 -9.42 -16.22
C ARG A 225 -5.15 -8.55 -16.21
N TYR A 226 -6.28 -9.13 -15.78
CA TYR A 226 -7.56 -8.42 -15.75
C TYR A 226 -7.59 -7.38 -14.63
N ALA A 227 -7.05 -7.70 -13.46
CA ALA A 227 -6.93 -6.78 -12.34
C ALA A 227 -6.15 -5.50 -12.70
N LYS A 228 -5.04 -5.64 -13.43
CA LYS A 228 -4.27 -4.49 -13.91
C LYS A 228 -5.01 -3.69 -14.98
N SER A 229 -5.72 -4.36 -15.89
CA SER A 229 -6.54 -3.67 -16.89
C SER A 229 -7.64 -2.85 -16.22
N LEU A 230 -8.26 -3.39 -15.17
CA LEU A 230 -9.28 -2.72 -14.38
C LEU A 230 -8.73 -1.48 -13.65
N LEU A 231 -7.51 -1.58 -13.09
CA LEU A 231 -6.80 -0.44 -12.50
C LEU A 231 -6.55 0.68 -13.53
N ILE A 232 -6.16 0.34 -14.76
CA ILE A 232 -5.97 1.31 -15.84
C ILE A 232 -7.29 1.98 -16.22
N THR A 233 -8.34 1.19 -16.44
CA THR A 233 -9.65 1.73 -16.81
C THR A 233 -10.18 2.70 -15.76
N ILE A 234 -10.00 2.42 -14.47
CA ILE A 234 -10.46 3.30 -13.39
C ILE A 234 -9.61 4.58 -13.30
N ILE A 235 -8.31 4.54 -13.56
CA ILE A 235 -7.44 5.72 -13.47
C ILE A 235 -7.64 6.67 -14.67
N PHE A 236 -7.97 6.13 -15.84
CA PHE A 236 -8.13 6.90 -17.08
C PHE A 236 -9.59 7.26 -17.41
N CYS A 237 -10.55 6.88 -16.58
CA CYS A 237 -11.98 7.23 -16.70
C CYS A 237 -12.36 8.29 -15.66
#